data_AF-A0AAE0NQZ4-F1
#
_entry.id   AF-A0AAE0NQZ4-F1
#
_cell.length_a   1.000
_cell.length_b   1.000
_cell.length_c   1.000
_cell.angle_alpha   90.00
_cell.angle_beta   90.00
_cell.angle_gamma   90.00
#
_symmetry.space_group_name_H-M   'P 1'
#
loop_
_entity.id
_entity.type
_entity.pdbx_description
1 polymer ?
#
loop_
_entity_poly.entity_id
_entity_poly.type
_entity_poly.pdbx_seq_one_letter_code
_entity_poly.pdbx_strand_id
1 'polypeptide(L)'
;MPGNTPEDFERDILANEDVREDLAGEGGNGKVFAYKCIQGKVIGEVMVVKHLKCTFGSKDEAKEEGRNLMEISCLALLSGESCRNYFSQIYAWFVTQTFLGIALEFCPLGESDAKIVMGQIFAGLKFVHHVKGVHCDLKPSNIFVKNRPPRSPWWIIISDLGNSRWYNTYAEDGDIQDIGTRCHMAPEGFGMVDSNEVGLL
;
A
#
# COMPACT_ATOMS: atom_id res chain seq x y z
N MET A 1 14.11 -24.58 4.03
CA MET A 1 13.36 -25.66 3.34
C MET A 1 13.41 -25.37 1.85
N PRO A 2 13.56 -26.35 0.96
CA PRO A 2 13.59 -26.09 -0.47
C PRO A 2 12.14 -25.84 -0.93
N GLY A 3 11.67 -24.61 -0.77
CA GLY A 3 10.49 -24.13 -1.47
C GLY A 3 10.82 -24.09 -2.96
N ASN A 4 9.81 -24.37 -3.79
CA ASN A 4 9.91 -24.23 -5.25
C ASN A 4 10.63 -22.92 -5.61
N THR A 5 11.51 -22.99 -6.61
CA THR A 5 12.33 -21.86 -7.03
C THR A 5 11.44 -20.83 -7.76
N PRO A 6 11.85 -19.55 -7.83
CA PRO A 6 11.22 -18.53 -8.68
C PRO A 6 10.83 -18.99 -10.10
N GLU A 7 11.54 -20.00 -10.62
CA GLU A 7 11.34 -20.62 -11.94
C GLU A 7 10.02 -21.41 -12.04
N ASP A 8 9.51 -21.99 -10.94
CA ASP A 8 8.20 -22.67 -10.94
C ASP A 8 7.05 -21.67 -11.08
N PHE A 9 7.17 -20.49 -10.44
CA PHE A 9 6.15 -19.44 -10.51
C PHE A 9 6.09 -18.79 -11.90
N GLU A 10 7.24 -18.57 -12.53
CA GLU A 10 7.31 -18.09 -13.92
C GLU A 10 6.56 -19.05 -14.87
N ARG A 11 6.81 -20.36 -14.75
CA ARG A 11 6.12 -21.37 -15.55
C ARG A 11 4.61 -21.31 -15.36
N ASP A 12 4.16 -21.25 -14.11
CA ASP A 12 2.74 -21.32 -13.79
C ASP A 12 1.99 -20.04 -14.22
N ILE A 13 2.61 -18.85 -14.11
CA ILE A 13 2.07 -17.59 -14.68
C ILE A 13 1.97 -17.68 -16.21
N LEU A 14 3.02 -18.14 -16.88
CA LEU A 14 3.03 -18.27 -18.33
C LEU A 14 2.00 -19.30 -18.84
N ALA A 15 1.75 -20.36 -18.06
CA ALA A 15 0.75 -21.37 -18.38
C ALA A 15 -0.68 -20.93 -18.05
N ASN A 16 -0.87 -19.86 -17.26
CA ASN A 16 -2.17 -19.51 -16.64
C ASN A 16 -2.78 -20.68 -15.84
N GLU A 17 -1.94 -21.59 -15.36
CA GLU A 17 -2.36 -22.75 -14.59
C GLU A 17 -2.20 -22.41 -13.11
N ASP A 18 -3.23 -22.66 -12.32
CA ASP A 18 -3.14 -22.62 -10.86
C ASP A 18 -2.74 -21.28 -10.20
N VAL A 19 -3.03 -20.16 -10.87
CA VAL A 19 -2.90 -18.79 -10.32
C VAL A 19 -4.16 -17.94 -10.51
N ARG A 20 -4.48 -17.12 -9.50
CA ARG A 20 -5.49 -16.04 -9.58
C ARG A 20 -4.79 -14.70 -9.71
N GLU A 21 -5.28 -13.87 -10.63
CA GLU A 21 -4.76 -12.54 -10.95
C GLU A 21 -5.78 -11.46 -10.52
N ASP A 22 -5.34 -10.49 -9.70
CA ASP A 22 -6.13 -9.30 -9.35
C ASP A 22 -5.34 -8.03 -9.72
N LEU A 23 -5.97 -7.08 -10.42
CA LEU A 23 -5.33 -5.81 -10.79
C LEU A 23 -5.05 -4.98 -9.53
N ALA A 24 -3.77 -4.72 -9.26
CA ALA A 24 -3.29 -3.96 -8.11
C ALA A 24 -3.02 -2.48 -8.46
N GLY A 25 -2.76 -2.16 -9.74
CA GLY A 25 -2.59 -0.79 -10.20
C GLY A 25 -2.32 -0.65 -11.70
N GLU A 26 -2.58 0.53 -12.25
CA GLU A 26 -2.35 0.85 -13.67
C GLU A 26 -1.78 2.27 -13.81
N GLY A 27 -0.82 2.45 -14.72
CA GLY A 27 -0.22 3.76 -15.00
C GLY A 27 0.52 3.81 -16.32
N GLY A 28 1.20 4.93 -16.59
CA GLY A 28 1.87 5.17 -17.88
C GLY A 28 2.98 4.18 -18.26
N ASN A 29 3.49 3.42 -17.29
CA ASN A 29 4.52 2.40 -17.49
C ASN A 29 3.95 0.97 -17.61
N GLY A 30 2.63 0.82 -17.57
CA GLY A 30 1.94 -0.46 -17.68
C GLY A 30 1.04 -0.78 -16.48
N LYS A 31 0.80 -2.07 -16.26
CA LYS A 31 -0.13 -2.59 -15.25
C LYS A 31 0.60 -3.41 -14.19
N VAL A 32 0.04 -3.47 -13.00
CA VAL A 32 0.57 -4.23 -11.87
C VAL A 32 -0.53 -5.14 -11.37
N PHE A 33 -0.21 -6.41 -11.24
CA PHE A 33 -1.14 -7.44 -10.81
C PHE A 33 -0.60 -8.18 -9.60
N ALA A 34 -1.47 -8.49 -8.67
CA ALA A 34 -1.20 -9.45 -7.62
C ALA A 34 -1.56 -10.85 -8.14
N TYR A 35 -0.58 -11.75 -8.14
CA TYR A 35 -0.76 -13.15 -8.51
C TYR A 35 -0.76 -14.00 -7.25
N LYS A 36 -1.79 -14.81 -7.06
CA LYS A 36 -1.93 -15.72 -5.92
C LYS A 36 -2.00 -17.15 -6.41
N CYS A 37 -1.10 -18.00 -5.93
CA CYS A 37 -1.13 -19.43 -6.23
C CYS A 37 -2.39 -20.08 -5.61
N ILE A 38 -3.13 -20.85 -6.41
CA ILE A 38 -4.40 -21.48 -6.00
C ILE A 38 -4.35 -23.02 -5.99
N GLN A 39 -3.34 -23.67 -6.60
CA GLN A 39 -3.08 -25.12 -6.47
C GLN A 39 -1.57 -25.44 -6.43
N GLY A 40 -1.17 -26.62 -5.93
CA GLY A 40 0.24 -27.03 -5.85
C GLY A 40 0.90 -26.91 -4.46
N LYS A 41 2.23 -26.85 -4.41
CA LYS A 41 3.00 -26.86 -3.13
C LYS A 41 3.03 -25.51 -2.40
N VAL A 42 2.65 -24.41 -3.08
CA VAL A 42 2.77 -23.03 -2.60
C VAL A 42 1.43 -22.29 -2.58
N ILE A 43 0.32 -23.03 -2.46
CA ILE A 43 -1.04 -22.48 -2.39
C ILE A 43 -1.12 -21.35 -1.37
N GLY A 44 -1.60 -20.18 -1.81
CA GLY A 44 -1.82 -19.01 -0.98
C GLY A 44 -0.70 -17.97 -1.04
N GLU A 45 0.50 -18.31 -1.54
CA GLU A 45 1.59 -17.36 -1.76
C GLU A 45 1.19 -16.30 -2.79
N VAL A 46 1.57 -15.04 -2.50
CA VAL A 46 1.23 -13.87 -3.32
C VAL A 46 2.52 -13.26 -3.84
N MET A 47 2.51 -12.88 -5.11
CA MET A 47 3.57 -12.11 -5.74
C MET A 47 2.99 -10.94 -6.52
N VAL A 48 3.85 -9.99 -6.87
CA VAL A 48 3.49 -8.88 -7.75
C VAL A 48 4.11 -9.15 -9.12
N VAL A 49 3.31 -9.08 -10.18
CA VAL A 49 3.82 -9.07 -11.54
C VAL A 49 3.52 -7.72 -12.16
N LYS A 50 4.58 -7.02 -12.55
CA LYS A 50 4.48 -5.75 -13.26
C LYS A 50 4.55 -6.02 -14.76
N HIS A 51 3.46 -5.75 -15.46
CA HIS A 51 3.34 -5.85 -16.91
C HIS A 51 3.81 -4.52 -17.50
N LEU A 52 5.06 -4.50 -17.95
CA LEU A 52 5.64 -3.37 -18.65
C LEU A 52 5.17 -3.36 -20.11
N LYS A 53 4.88 -2.16 -20.60
CA LYS A 53 4.46 -1.94 -21.97
C LYS A 53 5.59 -2.33 -22.93
N CYS A 54 5.22 -3.05 -23.99
CA CYS A 54 6.08 -3.34 -25.13
C CYS A 54 5.38 -2.87 -26.40
N THR A 55 5.98 -1.92 -27.13
CA THR A 55 5.47 -1.48 -28.43
C THR A 55 6.29 -2.09 -29.57
N PHE A 56 6.09 -3.39 -29.80
CA PHE A 56 6.74 -4.13 -30.87
C PHE A 56 6.47 -3.48 -32.24
N GLY A 57 7.53 -3.19 -33.01
CA GLY A 57 7.46 -2.59 -34.34
C GLY A 57 7.10 -1.09 -34.37
N SER A 58 7.11 -0.41 -33.22
CA SER A 58 6.81 1.03 -33.14
C SER A 58 8.07 1.90 -33.19
N LYS A 59 7.92 3.20 -33.48
CA LYS A 59 9.04 4.16 -33.42
C LYS A 59 9.64 4.33 -32.02
N ASP A 60 8.89 3.95 -30.98
CA ASP A 60 9.29 4.08 -29.57
C ASP A 60 9.89 2.78 -29.00
N GLU A 61 9.92 1.68 -29.78
CA GLU A 61 10.34 0.34 -29.33
C GLU A 61 11.71 0.34 -28.64
N ALA A 62 12.75 0.85 -29.32
CA ALA A 62 14.11 0.88 -28.77
C ALA A 62 14.23 1.70 -27.48
N LYS A 63 13.39 2.74 -27.33
CA LYS A 63 13.37 3.60 -26.14
C LYS A 63 12.66 2.92 -24.98
N GLU A 64 11.55 2.24 -25.24
CA GLU A 64 10.84 1.43 -24.23
C GLU A 64 11.71 0.23 -23.80
N GLU A 65 12.34 -0.47 -24.74
CA GLU A 65 13.27 -1.57 -24.45
C GLU A 65 14.44 -1.14 -23.57
N GLY A 66 15.10 -0.02 -23.90
CA GLY A 66 16.19 0.51 -23.09
C GLY A 66 15.78 0.87 -21.65
N ARG A 67 14.56 1.39 -21.46
CA ARG A 67 14.01 1.66 -20.11
C ARG A 67 13.71 0.38 -19.35
N ASN A 68 13.09 -0.59 -20.01
CA ASN A 68 12.74 -1.89 -19.43
C ASN A 68 13.99 -2.67 -18.99
N LEU A 69 15.03 -2.70 -19.84
CA LEU A 69 16.32 -3.33 -19.51
C LEU A 69 17.01 -2.65 -18.34
N MET A 70 16.96 -1.32 -18.26
CA MET A 70 17.49 -0.58 -17.11
C MET A 70 16.76 -0.95 -15.82
N GLU A 71 15.43 -1.01 -15.85
CA GLU A 71 14.63 -1.35 -14.67
C GLU A 71 14.96 -2.76 -14.15
N ILE A 72 15.01 -3.77 -15.03
CA ILE A 72 15.42 -5.13 -14.69
C ILE A 72 16.84 -5.16 -14.12
N SER A 73 17.78 -4.48 -14.79
CA SER A 73 19.18 -4.47 -14.38
C SER A 73 19.37 -3.87 -12.99
N CYS A 74 18.66 -2.77 -12.69
CA CYS A 74 18.67 -2.17 -11.37
C CYS A 74 18.08 -3.11 -10.31
N LEU A 75 16.92 -3.72 -10.59
CA LEU A 75 16.26 -4.63 -9.64
C LEU A 75 17.11 -5.88 -9.36
N ALA A 76 17.75 -6.46 -10.39
CA ALA A 76 18.65 -7.59 -10.25
C ALA A 76 19.88 -7.24 -9.40
N LEU A 77 20.50 -6.09 -9.66
CA LEU A 77 21.65 -5.60 -8.88
C LEU A 77 21.27 -5.37 -7.41
N LEU A 78 20.08 -4.81 -7.16
CA LEU A 78 19.61 -4.42 -5.83
C LEU A 78 18.93 -5.56 -5.06
N SER A 79 18.72 -6.72 -5.68
CA SER A 79 18.23 -7.94 -5.03
C SER A 79 19.34 -8.75 -4.34
N GLY A 80 20.58 -8.26 -4.33
CA GLY A 80 21.69 -8.89 -3.59
C GLY A 80 21.47 -8.91 -2.07
N GLU A 81 22.12 -9.86 -1.36
CA GLU A 81 21.94 -10.07 0.09
C GLU A 81 22.13 -8.81 0.94
N SER A 82 23.09 -7.94 0.58
CA SER A 82 23.32 -6.68 1.30
C SER A 82 22.19 -5.67 1.17
N CYS A 83 21.38 -5.80 0.12
CA CYS A 83 20.30 -4.88 -0.24
C CYS A 83 18.90 -5.50 -0.05
N ARG A 84 18.81 -6.79 0.29
CA ARG A 84 17.56 -7.58 0.35
C ARG A 84 16.46 -6.98 1.23
N ASN A 85 16.82 -6.31 2.30
CA ASN A 85 15.85 -5.66 3.21
C ASN A 85 15.46 -4.24 2.79
N TYR A 86 15.95 -3.76 1.64
CA TYR A 86 15.79 -2.37 1.19
C TYR A 86 15.10 -2.25 -0.17
N PHE A 87 15.09 -3.32 -0.96
CA PHE A 87 14.48 -3.37 -2.28
C PHE A 87 13.70 -4.67 -2.44
N SER A 88 12.52 -4.58 -3.06
CA SER A 88 11.72 -5.76 -3.39
C SER A 88 12.54 -6.75 -4.18
N GLN A 89 12.50 -8.02 -3.78
CA GLN A 89 13.24 -9.05 -4.50
C GLN A 89 12.65 -9.28 -5.88
N ILE A 90 13.51 -9.31 -6.90
CA ILE A 90 13.14 -9.83 -8.21
C ILE A 90 13.24 -11.35 -8.18
N TYR A 91 12.18 -11.99 -8.62
CA TYR A 91 12.11 -13.46 -8.71
C TYR A 91 12.40 -13.91 -10.13
N ALA A 92 11.75 -13.28 -11.12
CA ALA A 92 11.93 -13.60 -12.53
C ALA A 92 11.53 -12.41 -13.42
N TRP A 93 11.85 -12.52 -14.70
CA TRP A 93 11.30 -11.66 -15.74
C TRP A 93 11.04 -12.50 -17.00
N PHE A 94 9.96 -12.23 -17.70
CA PHE A 94 9.55 -13.00 -18.88
C PHE A 94 8.88 -12.11 -19.91
N VAL A 95 8.93 -12.50 -21.18
CA VAL A 95 8.35 -11.73 -22.28
C VAL A 95 7.16 -12.50 -22.86
N THR A 96 6.04 -11.82 -23.03
CA THR A 96 4.88 -12.33 -23.77
C THR A 96 4.75 -11.60 -25.10
N GLN A 97 3.78 -12.00 -25.93
CA GLN A 97 3.47 -11.29 -27.18
C GLN A 97 2.98 -9.85 -26.95
N THR A 98 2.57 -9.50 -25.72
CA THR A 98 1.87 -8.25 -25.42
C THR A 98 2.56 -7.38 -24.38
N PHE A 99 3.41 -7.95 -23.53
CA PHE A 99 4.06 -7.23 -22.43
C PHE A 99 5.33 -7.95 -21.96
N LEU A 100 6.19 -7.22 -21.26
CA LEU A 100 7.29 -7.75 -20.47
C LEU A 100 6.86 -7.83 -19.01
N GLY A 101 6.83 -9.03 -18.43
CA GLY A 101 6.49 -9.27 -17.04
C GLY A 101 7.72 -9.24 -16.16
N ILE A 102 7.66 -8.51 -15.04
CA ILE A 102 8.64 -8.61 -13.95
C ILE A 102 7.93 -9.16 -12.72
N ALA A 103 8.36 -10.35 -12.28
CA ALA A 103 7.89 -11.02 -11.08
C ALA A 103 8.69 -10.55 -9.86
N LEU A 104 7.99 -10.00 -8.88
CA LEU A 104 8.52 -9.35 -7.70
C LEU A 104 7.91 -9.92 -6.43
N GLU A 105 8.67 -9.81 -5.33
CA GLU A 105 8.17 -9.97 -3.98
C GLU A 105 6.92 -9.11 -3.75
N PHE A 106 5.88 -9.73 -3.19
CA PHE A 106 4.73 -8.98 -2.69
C PHE A 106 5.12 -8.28 -1.39
N CYS A 107 5.31 -6.96 -1.46
CA CYS A 107 5.61 -6.11 -0.31
C CYS A 107 4.38 -5.27 0.08
N PRO A 108 3.39 -5.82 0.79
CA PRO A 108 2.39 -4.98 1.43
C PRO A 108 3.07 -4.14 2.53
N LEU A 109 2.49 -3.01 2.90
CA LEU A 109 2.53 -2.62 4.32
C LEU A 109 1.90 -3.82 5.03
N GLY A 110 2.72 -4.72 5.58
CA GLY A 110 2.24 -5.99 6.09
C GLY A 110 1.16 -5.74 7.11
N GLU A 111 0.17 -6.62 7.23
CA GLU A 111 -0.88 -6.46 8.25
C GLU A 111 -0.26 -6.20 9.64
N SER A 112 0.87 -6.85 9.94
CA SER A 112 1.69 -6.60 11.12
C SER A 112 2.21 -5.17 11.24
N ASP A 113 2.75 -4.59 10.15
CA ASP A 113 3.23 -3.21 10.11
C ASP A 113 2.08 -2.21 10.25
N ALA A 114 1.00 -2.45 9.51
CA ALA A 114 -0.23 -1.67 9.59
C ALA A 114 -0.81 -1.71 11.02
N LYS A 115 -0.83 -2.88 11.67
CA LYS A 115 -1.29 -3.05 13.06
C LYS A 115 -0.41 -2.29 14.05
N ILE A 116 0.91 -2.28 13.86
CA ILE A 116 1.83 -1.50 14.71
C ILE A 116 1.57 0.00 14.55
N VAL A 117 1.44 0.48 13.31
CA VAL A 117 1.15 1.89 13.01
C VAL A 117 -0.22 2.30 13.56
N MET A 118 -1.26 1.49 13.30
CA MET A 118 -2.61 1.74 13.79
C MET A 118 -2.70 1.71 15.31
N GLY A 119 -1.99 0.79 15.96
CA GLY A 119 -1.90 0.74 17.43
C GLY A 119 -1.33 2.03 18.02
N GLN A 120 -0.32 2.63 17.37
CA GLN A 120 0.23 3.93 17.79
C GLN A 120 -0.75 5.08 17.54
N ILE A 121 -1.47 5.07 16.42
CA ILE A 121 -2.51 6.06 16.12
C ILE A 121 -3.61 6.01 17.18
N PHE A 122 -4.14 4.83 17.49
CA PHE A 122 -5.18 4.67 18.52
C PHE A 122 -4.69 5.06 19.92
N ALA A 123 -3.45 4.74 20.27
CA ALA A 123 -2.87 5.18 21.53
C ALA A 123 -2.79 6.71 21.61
N GLY A 124 -2.35 7.39 20.54
CA GLY A 124 -2.32 8.84 20.47
C GLY A 124 -3.70 9.49 20.56
N LEU A 125 -4.68 8.97 19.82
CA LEU A 125 -6.07 9.44 19.88
C LEU A 125 -6.70 9.22 21.26
N LYS A 126 -6.37 8.13 21.95
CA LYS A 126 -6.83 7.89 23.33
C LYS A 126 -6.39 9.01 24.26
N PHE A 127 -5.17 9.55 24.11
CA PHE A 127 -4.73 10.71 24.88
C PHE A 127 -5.53 11.97 24.53
N VAL A 128 -5.73 12.24 23.24
CA VAL A 128 -6.53 13.39 22.77
C VAL A 128 -7.95 13.33 23.35
N HIS A 129 -8.60 12.17 23.27
CA HIS A 129 -9.94 11.97 23.82
C HIS A 129 -9.98 12.04 25.35
N HIS A 130 -8.91 11.60 26.04
CA HIS A 130 -8.83 11.65 27.51
C HIS A 130 -8.88 13.09 28.04
N VAL A 131 -8.20 14.02 27.36
CA VAL A 131 -8.25 15.46 27.69
C VAL A 131 -9.43 16.18 27.02
N LYS A 132 -10.48 15.42 26.65
CA LYS A 132 -11.71 15.92 26.01
C LYS A 132 -11.45 16.65 24.69
N GLY A 133 -10.46 16.22 23.93
CA GLY A 133 -10.19 16.73 22.59
C GLY A 133 -10.70 15.83 21.48
N VAL A 134 -10.82 16.39 20.28
CA VAL A 134 -11.00 15.69 19.01
C VAL A 134 -10.04 16.30 18.00
N HIS A 135 -9.34 15.47 17.22
CA HIS A 135 -8.33 15.94 16.26
C HIS A 135 -8.94 16.69 15.06
N CYS A 136 -10.12 16.23 14.60
CA CYS A 136 -10.92 16.72 13.46
C CYS A 136 -10.27 16.65 12.06
N ASP A 137 -8.95 16.52 11.94
CA ASP A 137 -8.29 16.37 10.64
C ASP A 137 -7.30 15.20 10.60
N LEU A 138 -7.72 14.03 11.11
CA LEU A 138 -6.89 12.84 11.10
C LEU A 138 -6.88 12.22 9.70
N LYS A 139 -5.71 12.24 9.06
CA LYS A 139 -5.50 11.71 7.70
C LYS A 139 -4.04 11.29 7.53
N PRO A 140 -3.70 10.48 6.51
CA PRO A 140 -2.33 9.99 6.31
C PRO A 140 -1.27 11.11 6.27
N SER A 141 -1.57 12.27 5.69
CA SER A 141 -0.61 13.39 5.63
C SER A 141 -0.31 14.03 7.00
N ASN A 142 -1.17 13.79 7.99
CA ASN A 142 -1.02 14.30 9.36
C ASN A 142 -0.43 13.24 10.31
N ILE A 143 0.03 12.11 9.78
CA ILE A 143 0.79 11.08 10.50
C ILE A 143 2.25 11.13 10.07
N PHE A 144 3.12 11.64 10.94
CA PHE A 144 4.54 11.72 10.66
C PHE A 144 5.24 10.42 11.04
N VAL A 145 6.06 9.88 10.14
CA VAL A 145 6.91 8.71 10.40
C VAL A 145 8.24 9.20 10.97
N LYS A 146 8.44 9.02 12.27
CA LYS A 146 9.71 9.32 12.96
C LYS A 146 10.77 8.25 12.69
N ASN A 147 10.36 6.97 12.78
CA ASN A 147 11.20 5.81 12.54
C ASN A 147 10.45 4.81 11.67
N ARG A 148 11.19 4.03 10.87
CA ARG A 148 10.65 2.92 10.08
C ARG A 148 11.67 1.80 9.89
N PRO A 149 11.21 0.56 9.69
CA PRO A 149 12.07 -0.55 9.32
C PRO A 149 12.84 -0.27 8.01
N PRO A 150 14.00 -0.94 7.81
CA PRO A 150 14.62 -1.92 8.70
C PRO A 150 15.49 -1.30 9.81
N ARG A 151 15.75 0.02 9.74
CA ARG A 151 16.73 0.68 10.64
C ARG A 151 16.25 0.78 12.08
N SER A 152 14.94 0.89 12.27
CA SER A 152 14.28 1.02 13.58
C SER A 152 12.84 0.51 13.48
N PRO A 153 12.18 0.13 14.59
CA PRO A 153 10.74 -0.14 14.58
C PRO A 153 9.95 1.06 14.05
N TRP A 154 8.77 0.81 13.49
CA TRP A 154 7.82 1.87 13.15
C TRP A 154 7.57 2.76 14.37
N TRP A 155 7.79 4.06 14.22
CA TRP A 155 7.39 5.06 15.20
C TRP A 155 6.71 6.21 14.48
N ILE A 156 5.45 6.46 14.81
CA ILE A 156 4.67 7.55 14.23
C ILE A 156 4.40 8.65 15.25
N ILE A 157 4.06 9.82 14.75
CA ILE A 157 3.63 10.98 15.53
C ILE A 157 2.37 11.53 14.86
N ILE A 158 1.28 11.67 15.61
CA ILE A 158 0.09 12.42 15.18
C ILE A 158 0.44 13.91 15.22
N SER A 159 0.11 14.63 14.16
CA SER A 159 0.50 16.02 13.96
C SER A 159 -0.67 16.85 13.43
N ASP A 160 -0.47 18.17 13.38
CA ASP A 160 -1.46 19.13 12.86
C ASP A 160 -2.75 19.22 13.69
N LEU A 161 -2.62 19.85 14.86
CA LEU A 161 -3.73 20.13 15.77
C LEU A 161 -4.47 21.44 15.45
N GLY A 162 -4.21 22.05 14.28
CA GLY A 162 -4.79 23.35 13.92
C GLY A 162 -6.32 23.33 13.81
N ASN A 163 -6.88 22.17 13.48
CA ASN A 163 -8.32 21.92 13.40
C ASN A 163 -8.90 21.26 14.64
N SER A 164 -8.08 20.96 15.66
CA SER A 164 -8.57 20.24 16.84
C SER A 164 -9.59 21.06 17.63
N ARG A 165 -10.51 20.35 18.29
CA ARG A 165 -11.51 20.92 19.20
C ARG A 165 -11.32 20.35 20.59
N TRP A 166 -11.55 21.17 21.61
CA TRP A 166 -11.38 20.79 23.01
C TRP A 166 -12.65 21.15 23.78
N TYR A 167 -13.19 20.18 24.49
CA TYR A 167 -14.44 20.26 25.25
C TYR A 167 -14.09 20.26 26.75
N ASN A 168 -13.45 21.33 27.21
CA ASN A 168 -13.26 21.58 28.63
C ASN A 168 -14.47 22.33 29.21
N THR A 169 -14.73 22.15 30.51
CA THR A 169 -15.93 22.60 31.25
C THR A 169 -16.21 24.12 31.23
N TYR A 170 -15.42 24.90 30.51
CA TYR A 170 -15.49 26.36 30.41
C TYR A 170 -15.52 26.89 28.96
N ALA A 171 -15.46 26.03 27.94
CA ALA A 171 -15.61 26.42 26.54
C ALA A 171 -16.94 25.88 25.99
N GLU A 172 -17.63 26.70 25.21
CA GLU A 172 -18.79 26.27 24.41
C GLU A 172 -18.37 25.05 23.56
N ASP A 173 -19.27 24.07 23.41
CA ASP A 173 -19.03 22.90 22.57
C ASP A 173 -18.60 23.38 21.18
N GLY A 174 -17.33 23.13 20.84
CA GLY A 174 -16.81 23.53 19.54
C GLY A 174 -17.53 22.77 18.46
N ASP A 175 -18.21 23.50 17.56
CA ASP A 175 -18.80 22.91 16.36
C ASP A 175 -17.69 22.19 15.56
N ILE A 176 -18.02 20.98 15.10
CA ILE A 176 -17.16 20.10 14.30
C ILE A 176 -17.65 19.97 12.86
N GLN A 177 -18.78 20.62 12.51
CA GLN A 177 -19.27 20.64 11.14
C GLN A 177 -18.29 21.35 10.20
N ASP A 178 -18.10 20.76 9.02
CA ASP A 178 -17.25 21.24 7.93
C ASP A 178 -15.78 21.54 8.32
N ILE A 179 -15.26 20.88 9.37
CA ILE A 179 -13.88 21.06 9.83
C ILE A 179 -12.97 19.88 9.48
N GLY A 180 -11.94 20.14 8.70
CA GLY A 180 -10.95 19.15 8.29
C GLY A 180 -11.09 18.75 6.81
N THR A 181 -10.52 17.60 6.45
CA THR A 181 -10.42 17.17 5.05
C THR A 181 -11.60 16.32 4.61
N ARG A 182 -12.27 16.72 3.51
CA ARG A 182 -13.56 16.16 3.11
C ARG A 182 -13.62 14.63 3.02
N CYS A 183 -12.61 14.02 2.41
CA CYS A 183 -12.56 12.57 2.18
C CYS A 183 -12.14 11.72 3.40
N HIS A 184 -11.84 12.34 4.55
CA HIS A 184 -11.38 11.66 5.77
C HIS A 184 -12.27 11.91 6.99
N MET A 185 -13.32 12.71 6.84
CA MET A 185 -14.23 13.04 7.92
C MET A 185 -15.39 12.03 7.95
N ALA A 186 -15.97 11.88 9.13
CA ALA A 186 -17.19 11.10 9.33
C ALA A 186 -18.42 11.80 8.70
N PRO A 187 -19.47 11.06 8.31
CA PRO A 187 -20.63 11.61 7.59
C PRO A 187 -21.37 12.71 8.36
N GLU A 188 -21.43 12.62 9.69
CA GLU A 188 -22.02 13.63 10.56
C GLU A 188 -21.30 14.99 10.48
N GLY A 189 -20.03 15.00 10.08
CA GLY A 189 -19.24 16.21 9.98
C GLY A 189 -19.53 17.07 8.74
N PHE A 190 -20.18 16.56 7.69
CA PHE A 190 -20.67 17.39 6.55
C PHE A 190 -22.18 17.60 6.59
N GLY A 191 -22.82 17.39 7.75
CA GLY A 191 -24.27 17.55 7.88
C GLY A 191 -25.09 16.44 7.20
N MET A 192 -24.49 15.30 6.87
CA MET A 192 -25.24 14.10 6.43
C MET A 192 -25.67 13.28 7.64
N VAL A 193 -26.48 13.90 8.50
CA VAL A 193 -27.29 13.16 9.47
C VAL A 193 -28.72 13.22 8.96
N ASP A 194 -29.20 12.13 8.37
CA ASP A 194 -30.63 11.98 8.11
C ASP A 194 -31.34 12.17 9.45
N SER A 195 -32.22 13.15 9.52
CA SER A 195 -32.88 13.60 10.75
C SER A 195 -33.92 12.59 11.28
N ASN A 196 -33.86 11.33 10.84
CA ASN A 196 -34.91 10.33 11.02
C ASN A 196 -34.46 8.99 11.62
N GLU A 197 -33.21 8.84 12.08
CA GLU A 197 -32.83 7.68 12.92
C GLU A 197 -32.40 8.09 14.32
N VAL A 198 -33.29 8.80 15.02
CA VAL A 198 -33.35 8.70 16.49
C VAL A 198 -34.31 7.55 16.81
N GLY A 199 -33.78 6.34 16.75
CA GLY A 199 -34.54 5.11 16.90
C GLY A 199 -33.69 4.00 17.54
N LEU A 200 -33.50 4.11 18.85
CA LEU A 200 -33.12 3.05 19.79
C LEU A 200 -31.71 2.47 19.66
N LEU A 201 -30.80 2.97 20.52
CA LEU A 201 -30.13 2.17 21.56
C LEU A 201 -29.95 3.02 22.81
#